data_AF-A0A6S7HC74-F1
#
_entry.id   AF-A0A6S7HC74-F1
#
_cell.length_a   1.000
_cell.length_b   1.000
_cell.length_c   1.000
_cell.angle_alpha   90.00
_cell.angle_beta   90.00
_cell.angle_gamma   90.00
#
_symmetry.space_group_name_H-M   'P 1'
#
loop_
_entity.id
_entity.type
_entity.pdbx_description
1 polymer ?
#
loop_
_entity_poly.entity_id
_entity_poly.type
_entity_poly.pdbx_seq_one_letter_code
_entity_poly.pdbx_strand_id
1 'polypeptide(L)'
;MVFECQRDSYKSEFTTKVVSCEECGPKEYEIVLEDTILFPEGGGQKRKLLTPIHHIDDTLTGADDDTLTGVDDGTQTGVDDDTLTGVDDDTLTGVDDGTLTGVDDGTLTGVDDDTLTGVDDDTLTGVDNDTLTGVDDDTLTDVDDDTLTGVDNDTLTGVDDDTLTGVDDGTDWYDDTLTGVDDDTLTGVDDDTLTGVDDDTLTGVDDDTLTGVDDDTLTGVDDGTLTGVDDGTLTGVDDDTLTGVDDDTLTGVDNDTLTGVDDDTLTGVDDDTLTGVDDGTLTGVDDGTLTDVDDDTLTGADDDTLTGVDDDTLTGVDDGILTGVDDDTLTGVDNDTLTGDLTQDLTKIMPRSYINPARSWKDIA
;
A
#
# COMPACT_ATOMS: atom_id res chain seq x y z
N MET A 1 -9.14 10.57 -60.08
CA MET A 1 -9.56 10.38 -58.68
C MET A 1 -10.84 11.18 -58.48
N VAL A 2 -11.88 10.56 -57.94
CA VAL A 2 -13.08 11.28 -57.49
C VAL A 2 -12.96 11.31 -55.99
N PHE A 3 -12.77 12.50 -55.44
CA PHE A 3 -12.69 12.71 -53.99
C PHE A 3 -14.05 12.43 -53.34
N GLU A 4 -14.05 12.04 -52.07
CA GLU A 4 -15.26 11.69 -51.34
C GLU A 4 -16.26 12.86 -51.28
N CYS A 5 -15.78 14.12 -51.22
CA CYS A 5 -16.62 15.32 -51.35
C CYS A 5 -17.45 15.38 -52.64
N GLN A 6 -16.98 14.72 -53.70
CA GLN A 6 -17.66 14.65 -55.00
C GLN A 6 -18.57 13.42 -55.12
N ARG A 7 -18.44 12.43 -54.22
CA ARG A 7 -19.31 11.25 -54.17
C ARG A 7 -20.53 11.51 -53.30
N ASP A 8 -20.34 12.14 -52.15
CA ASP A 8 -21.42 12.55 -51.27
C ASP A 8 -21.16 13.97 -50.71
N SER A 9 -21.89 14.95 -51.25
CA SER A 9 -21.74 16.35 -50.86
C SER A 9 -22.42 16.71 -49.54
N TYR A 10 -23.19 15.79 -48.93
CA TYR A 10 -23.85 16.00 -47.64
C TYR A 10 -23.09 15.39 -46.46
N LYS A 11 -22.03 14.60 -46.74
CA LYS A 11 -21.21 13.96 -45.72
C LYS A 11 -20.48 15.01 -44.89
N SER A 12 -20.68 14.98 -43.57
CA SER A 12 -20.12 15.93 -42.60
C SER A 12 -18.93 15.38 -41.82
N GLU A 13 -18.82 14.05 -41.71
CA GLU A 13 -17.78 13.31 -40.97
C GLU A 13 -17.12 12.29 -41.91
N PHE A 14 -15.80 12.13 -41.80
CA PHE A 14 -15.03 11.27 -42.70
C PHE A 14 -13.67 10.89 -42.11
N THR A 15 -13.41 9.59 -41.98
CA THR A 15 -12.10 9.02 -41.63
C THR A 15 -11.26 8.83 -42.90
N THR A 16 -9.98 9.23 -42.86
CA THR A 16 -9.06 9.10 -43.99
C THR A 16 -7.63 9.06 -43.51
N LYS A 17 -6.76 8.39 -44.28
CA LYS A 17 -5.35 8.28 -43.93
C LYS A 17 -4.57 9.55 -44.27
N VAL A 18 -3.75 10.02 -43.32
CA VAL A 18 -2.74 11.04 -43.57
C VAL A 18 -1.61 10.43 -44.40
N VAL A 19 -1.32 11.04 -45.55
CA VAL A 19 -0.28 10.62 -46.49
C VAL A 19 1.04 11.33 -46.23
N SER A 20 0.98 12.58 -45.74
CA SER A 20 2.16 13.34 -45.29
C SER A 20 1.73 14.56 -44.48
N CYS A 21 2.54 14.94 -43.48
CA CYS A 21 2.42 16.18 -42.72
C CYS A 21 3.74 16.96 -42.83
N GLU A 22 3.70 18.26 -43.19
CA GLU A 22 4.88 19.14 -43.25
C GLU A 22 4.65 20.41 -42.43
N GLU A 23 5.55 20.71 -41.49
CA GLU A 23 5.53 21.97 -40.72
C GLU A 23 5.86 23.16 -41.64
N CYS A 24 4.93 24.11 -41.75
CA CYS A 24 5.03 25.27 -42.63
C CYS A 24 5.21 26.60 -41.88
N GLY A 25 5.09 26.59 -40.55
CA GLY A 25 5.26 27.73 -39.66
C GLY A 25 4.96 27.39 -38.20
N PRO A 26 5.13 28.34 -37.26
CA PRO A 26 4.89 28.08 -35.84
C PRO A 26 3.43 27.68 -35.61
N LYS A 27 3.20 26.40 -35.28
CA LYS A 27 1.86 25.78 -35.15
C LYS A 27 1.02 25.79 -36.45
N GLU A 28 1.66 25.75 -37.62
CA GLU A 28 0.97 25.61 -38.92
C GLU A 28 1.52 24.39 -39.68
N TYR A 29 0.63 23.42 -39.98
CA TYR A 29 0.98 22.18 -40.68
C TYR A 29 0.24 22.06 -42.03
N GLU A 30 0.95 21.59 -43.05
CA GLU A 30 0.37 21.17 -44.33
C GLU A 30 0.19 19.65 -44.34
N ILE A 31 -1.08 19.22 -44.26
CA ILE A 31 -1.47 17.81 -44.20
C ILE A 31 -2.03 17.39 -45.56
N VAL A 32 -1.50 16.30 -46.11
CA VAL A 32 -2.00 15.66 -47.34
C VAL A 32 -2.78 14.41 -46.93
N LEU A 33 -4.06 14.35 -47.30
CA LEU A 33 -4.93 13.22 -47.02
C LEU A 33 -5.12 12.34 -48.25
N GLU A 34 -5.30 11.03 -48.05
CA GLU A 34 -5.54 10.08 -49.15
C GLU A 34 -6.84 10.40 -49.90
N ASP A 35 -7.88 10.80 -49.15
CA ASP A 35 -9.14 11.29 -49.68
C ASP A 35 -9.67 12.43 -48.78
N THR A 36 -10.62 13.22 -49.25
CA THR A 36 -11.13 14.34 -48.46
C THR A 36 -12.58 14.72 -48.77
N ILE A 37 -13.32 15.06 -47.71
CA ILE A 37 -14.62 15.74 -47.80
C ILE A 37 -14.48 17.27 -47.92
N LEU A 38 -13.26 17.79 -47.85
CA LEU A 38 -12.98 19.22 -47.99
C LEU A 38 -12.93 19.62 -49.46
N PHE A 39 -13.68 20.66 -49.80
CA PHE A 39 -13.68 21.18 -51.16
C PHE A 39 -12.43 22.03 -51.40
N PRO A 40 -11.57 21.68 -52.38
CA PRO A 40 -10.46 22.53 -52.77
C PRO A 40 -10.99 23.85 -53.36
N GLU A 41 -10.22 24.92 -53.22
CA GLU A 41 -10.63 26.23 -53.71
C GLU A 41 -10.77 26.22 -55.25
N GLY A 42 -11.97 26.51 -55.74
CA GLY A 42 -12.27 26.40 -57.17
C GLY A 42 -13.70 26.82 -57.54
N GLY A 43 -13.90 27.27 -58.77
CA GLY A 43 -15.24 27.57 -59.30
C GLY A 43 -15.98 28.76 -58.67
N GLY A 44 -15.30 29.60 -57.89
CA GLY A 44 -15.90 30.73 -57.16
C GLY A 44 -16.53 30.36 -55.81
N GLN A 45 -16.36 29.11 -55.36
CA GLN A 45 -16.78 28.62 -54.04
C GLN A 45 -15.62 28.78 -53.05
N LYS A 46 -15.89 29.36 -51.88
CA LYS A 46 -14.91 29.52 -50.80
C LYS A 46 -14.58 28.16 -50.18
N ARG A 47 -13.33 27.96 -49.74
CA ARG A 47 -12.93 26.76 -48.99
C ARG A 47 -13.83 26.58 -47.76
N LYS A 48 -14.20 25.34 -47.47
CA LYS A 48 -14.73 25.00 -46.14
C LYS A 48 -13.56 25.05 -45.15
N LEU A 49 -13.77 25.73 -44.03
CA LEU A 49 -12.89 25.67 -42.86
C LEU A 49 -13.36 24.49 -42.02
N LEU A 50 -12.43 23.68 -41.54
CA LEU A 50 -12.69 22.65 -40.54
C LEU A 50 -13.07 23.34 -39.21
N THR A 51 -13.99 22.74 -38.46
CA THR A 51 -14.00 22.85 -37.00
C THR A 51 -12.77 22.13 -36.43
N PRO A 52 -12.36 22.37 -35.17
CA PRO A 52 -11.31 21.57 -34.55
C PRO A 52 -11.58 20.07 -34.78
N ILE A 53 -10.54 19.32 -35.10
CA ILE A 53 -10.58 17.86 -35.08
C ILE A 53 -10.87 17.51 -33.62
N HIS A 54 -11.89 16.69 -33.36
CA HIS A 54 -12.31 16.31 -32.00
C HIS A 54 -11.98 14.86 -31.70
N HIS A 55 -11.37 14.14 -32.65
CA HIS A 55 -10.98 12.74 -32.49
C HIS A 55 -9.90 12.39 -33.52
N ILE A 56 -8.75 11.89 -33.07
CA ILE A 56 -7.64 11.36 -33.86
C ILE A 56 -7.59 9.84 -33.59
N ASP A 57 -7.21 9.06 -34.62
CA ASP A 57 -7.01 7.61 -34.54
C ASP A 57 -5.83 7.35 -35.48
N ASP A 58 -4.64 7.21 -34.89
CA ASP A 58 -3.36 7.14 -35.59
C ASP A 58 -2.50 5.97 -35.07
N THR A 59 -1.70 5.38 -35.96
CA THR A 59 -0.73 4.33 -35.60
C THR A 59 0.66 4.78 -36.01
N LEU A 60 1.50 5.04 -35.02
CA LEU A 60 2.87 5.54 -35.17
C LEU A 60 3.88 4.40 -34.91
N THR A 61 5.01 4.43 -35.61
CA THR A 61 6.01 3.37 -35.49
C THR A 61 7.38 3.97 -35.75
N GLY A 62 8.26 3.97 -34.77
CA GLY A 62 9.59 4.53 -34.96
C GLY A 62 10.19 5.16 -33.73
N ALA A 63 10.56 6.42 -33.86
CA ALA A 63 10.94 7.28 -32.76
C ALA A 63 10.27 8.59 -33.11
N ASP A 64 9.14 8.84 -32.50
CA ASP A 64 8.19 9.88 -32.83
C ASP A 64 7.98 10.79 -31.59
N ASP A 65 7.88 12.10 -31.78
CA ASP A 65 7.62 13.08 -30.69
C ASP A 65 6.35 13.84 -31.08
N ASP A 66 5.21 13.54 -30.46
CA ASP A 66 3.91 14.08 -30.81
C ASP A 66 3.28 14.90 -29.67
N THR A 67 2.34 15.76 -30.06
CA THR A 67 1.56 16.54 -29.10
C THR A 67 0.12 16.57 -29.58
N LEU A 68 -0.73 15.83 -28.88
CA LEU A 68 -2.13 15.67 -29.23
C LEU A 68 -3.01 16.34 -28.18
N THR A 69 -4.16 16.82 -28.63
CA THR A 69 -5.10 17.51 -27.76
C THR A 69 -6.52 17.15 -28.19
N GLY A 70 -7.35 16.66 -27.28
CA GLY A 70 -8.76 16.43 -27.56
C GLY A 70 -9.27 15.09 -27.08
N VAL A 71 -9.47 14.17 -28.03
CA VAL A 71 -9.83 12.79 -27.75
C VAL A 71 -8.96 11.96 -28.68
N ASP A 72 -8.03 11.19 -28.15
CA ASP A 72 -7.18 10.31 -28.94
C ASP A 72 -7.53 8.83 -28.74
N ASP A 73 -7.19 8.01 -29.74
CA ASP A 73 -7.26 6.54 -29.74
C ASP A 73 -6.14 6.05 -30.65
N GLY A 74 -4.96 5.91 -30.06
CA GLY A 74 -3.68 5.77 -30.75
C GLY A 74 -2.97 4.46 -30.42
N THR A 75 -2.10 4.02 -31.33
CA THR A 75 -1.11 3.00 -30.99
C THR A 75 0.27 3.45 -31.44
N GLN A 76 1.18 3.54 -30.50
CA GLN A 76 2.57 3.95 -30.72
C GLN A 76 3.51 2.79 -30.41
N THR A 77 4.58 2.69 -31.20
CA THR A 77 5.52 1.58 -31.06
C THR A 77 6.92 2.08 -31.37
N GLY A 78 7.79 2.21 -30.39
CA GLY A 78 8.96 2.99 -30.66
C GLY A 78 9.85 3.37 -29.49
N VAL A 79 10.30 4.62 -29.59
CA VAL A 79 11.01 5.36 -28.56
C VAL A 79 10.39 6.74 -28.67
N ASP A 80 9.37 6.98 -27.88
CA ASP A 80 8.41 8.06 -28.13
C ASP A 80 8.46 9.07 -26.96
N ASP A 81 8.33 10.37 -27.26
CA ASP A 81 8.32 11.49 -26.27
C ASP A 81 7.09 12.36 -26.55
N ASP A 82 5.98 11.98 -25.91
CA ASP A 82 4.65 12.44 -26.28
C ASP A 82 3.98 13.31 -25.21
N THR A 83 3.14 14.23 -25.66
CA THR A 83 2.25 14.98 -24.77
C THR A 83 0.81 14.86 -25.23
N LEU A 84 0.02 14.11 -24.47
CA LEU A 84 -1.39 13.81 -24.69
C LEU A 84 -2.22 14.64 -23.71
N THR A 85 -3.32 15.22 -24.18
CA THR A 85 -4.14 16.12 -23.35
C THR A 85 -5.60 16.02 -23.74
N GLY A 86 -6.42 15.35 -22.94
CA GLY A 86 -7.80 15.20 -23.34
C GLY A 86 -8.56 14.08 -22.66
N VAL A 87 -8.95 13.12 -23.49
CA VAL A 87 -9.62 11.89 -23.12
C VAL A 87 -9.02 10.87 -24.07
N ASP A 88 -8.00 10.18 -23.61
CA ASP A 88 -7.10 9.45 -24.49
C ASP A 88 -7.20 7.94 -24.16
N ASP A 89 -7.24 7.09 -25.19
CA ASP A 89 -7.33 5.61 -25.10
C ASP A 89 -6.20 5.01 -25.93
N ASP A 90 -4.99 5.09 -25.40
CA ASP A 90 -3.76 4.90 -26.17
C ASP A 90 -3.00 3.64 -25.74
N THR A 91 -2.39 2.96 -26.72
CA THR A 91 -1.44 1.87 -26.46
C THR A 91 -0.03 2.31 -26.86
N LEU A 92 0.85 2.46 -25.88
CA LEU A 92 2.26 2.81 -26.02
C LEU A 92 3.11 1.56 -25.83
N THR A 93 4.08 1.31 -26.70
CA THR A 93 4.96 0.15 -26.55
C THR A 93 6.39 0.51 -26.95
N GLY A 94 7.35 0.44 -26.03
CA GLY A 94 8.71 0.78 -26.42
C GLY A 94 9.60 1.23 -25.28
N VAL A 95 9.99 2.49 -25.38
CA VAL A 95 10.78 3.22 -24.39
C VAL A 95 10.19 4.61 -24.45
N ASP A 96 9.24 4.88 -23.58
CA ASP A 96 8.34 6.00 -23.71
C ASP A 96 8.63 6.99 -22.56
N ASP A 97 8.59 8.30 -22.84
CA ASP A 97 8.81 9.42 -21.88
C ASP A 97 7.75 10.47 -22.18
N GLY A 98 6.60 10.32 -21.53
CA GLY A 98 5.34 10.92 -21.91
C GLY A 98 4.74 11.85 -20.85
N THR A 99 3.79 12.66 -21.27
CA THR A 99 2.88 13.34 -20.34
C THR A 99 1.45 13.21 -20.83
N LEU A 100 0.64 12.50 -20.05
CA LEU A 100 -0.79 12.30 -20.24
C LEU A 100 -1.53 13.21 -19.25
N THR A 101 -2.51 13.97 -19.74
CA THR A 101 -3.31 14.83 -18.85
C THR A 101 -4.77 14.80 -19.27
N GLY A 102 -5.65 14.26 -18.42
CA GLY A 102 -7.06 14.24 -18.79
C GLY A 102 -7.88 13.20 -18.09
N VAL A 103 -8.34 12.26 -18.90
CA VAL A 103 -9.12 11.08 -18.52
C VAL A 103 -8.59 10.01 -19.43
N ASP A 104 -7.65 9.24 -18.93
CA ASP A 104 -6.78 8.43 -19.76
C ASP A 104 -7.05 6.94 -19.40
N ASP A 105 -7.16 6.07 -20.41
CA ASP A 105 -7.47 4.62 -20.29
C ASP A 105 -6.66 3.88 -21.34
N GLY A 106 -5.47 3.42 -20.96
CA GLY A 106 -4.43 3.05 -21.89
C GLY A 106 -3.62 1.84 -21.46
N THR A 107 -2.62 1.54 -22.27
CA THR A 107 -1.68 0.44 -21.98
C THR A 107 -0.28 0.86 -22.40
N LEU A 108 0.60 0.99 -21.41
CA LEU A 108 2.01 1.28 -21.59
C LEU A 108 2.77 -0.03 -21.44
N THR A 109 3.68 -0.33 -22.38
CA THR A 109 4.49 -1.55 -22.28
C THR A 109 5.93 -1.29 -22.71
N GLY A 110 6.88 -1.34 -21.78
CA GLY A 110 8.26 -1.18 -22.19
C GLY A 110 9.24 -0.83 -21.10
N VAL A 111 9.68 0.42 -21.16
CA VAL A 111 10.59 1.06 -20.22
C VAL A 111 10.12 2.50 -20.22
N ASP A 112 9.25 2.80 -19.28
CA ASP A 112 8.41 3.99 -19.35
C ASP A 112 8.84 4.95 -18.20
N ASP A 113 8.74 6.27 -18.44
CA ASP A 113 9.09 7.38 -17.51
C ASP A 113 8.07 8.50 -17.76
N ASP A 114 6.80 8.15 -17.58
CA ASP A 114 5.64 8.92 -17.97
C ASP A 114 5.06 9.71 -16.78
N THR A 115 4.37 10.80 -17.09
CA THR A 115 3.60 11.56 -16.09
C THR A 115 2.13 11.57 -16.47
N LEU A 116 1.31 10.90 -15.66
CA LEU A 116 -0.14 10.79 -15.81
C LEU A 116 -0.80 11.76 -14.81
N THR A 117 -1.77 12.53 -15.30
CA THR A 117 -2.43 13.56 -14.48
C THR A 117 -3.90 13.69 -14.81
N GLY A 118 -4.77 13.08 -14.00
CA GLY A 118 -6.19 13.27 -14.22
C GLY A 118 -7.09 12.29 -13.50
N VAL A 119 -7.62 11.38 -14.28
CA VAL A 119 -8.51 10.30 -13.88
C VAL A 119 -8.10 9.17 -14.80
N ASP A 120 -7.24 8.32 -14.28
CA ASP A 120 -6.44 7.41 -15.07
C ASP A 120 -6.86 5.96 -14.71
N ASP A 121 -6.93 5.07 -15.71
CA ASP A 121 -7.30 3.63 -15.62
C ASP A 121 -6.38 2.88 -16.61
N ASP A 122 -5.09 2.96 -16.34
CA ASP A 122 -4.00 2.53 -17.18
C ASP A 122 -3.43 1.17 -16.77
N THR A 123 -2.90 0.44 -17.76
CA THR A 123 -2.12 -0.78 -17.50
C THR A 123 -0.69 -0.57 -17.92
N LEU A 124 0.23 -0.60 -16.96
CA LEU A 124 1.67 -0.45 -17.17
C LEU A 124 2.31 -1.84 -17.14
N THR A 125 3.10 -2.13 -18.18
CA THR A 125 3.85 -3.40 -18.31
C THR A 125 5.31 -3.20 -18.75
N GLY A 126 6.27 -2.93 -17.88
CA GLY A 126 7.67 -3.02 -18.27
C GLY A 126 8.75 -2.93 -17.20
N VAL A 127 9.28 -1.73 -17.06
CA VAL A 127 10.27 -1.28 -16.09
C VAL A 127 10.00 0.20 -16.02
N ASP A 128 9.18 0.59 -15.07
CA ASP A 128 8.48 1.86 -15.14
C ASP A 128 9.03 2.80 -14.03
N ASN A 129 8.93 4.11 -14.28
CA ASN A 129 9.34 5.15 -13.33
C ASN A 129 8.36 6.32 -13.43
N ASP A 130 7.08 5.99 -13.32
CA ASP A 130 6.00 6.86 -13.70
C ASP A 130 5.54 7.72 -12.52
N THR A 131 4.89 8.82 -12.84
CA THR A 131 4.27 9.70 -11.85
C THR A 131 2.80 9.85 -12.15
N LEU A 132 1.95 9.24 -11.32
CA LEU A 132 0.50 9.25 -11.42
C LEU A 132 -0.05 10.26 -10.42
N THR A 133 -0.92 11.16 -10.89
CA THR A 133 -1.49 12.20 -10.02
C THR A 133 -2.97 12.45 -10.35
N GLY A 134 -3.86 11.90 -9.55
CA GLY A 134 -5.26 12.24 -9.74
C GLY A 134 -6.24 11.39 -8.96
N VAL A 135 -6.92 10.55 -9.71
CA VAL A 135 -7.90 9.58 -9.25
C VAL A 135 -7.64 8.38 -10.15
N ASP A 136 -6.84 7.47 -9.63
CA ASP A 136 -6.12 6.50 -10.44
C ASP A 136 -6.65 5.08 -10.04
N ASP A 137 -6.80 4.17 -11.01
CA ASP A 137 -7.31 2.78 -10.86
C ASP A 137 -6.46 1.86 -11.75
N ASP A 138 -5.14 1.95 -11.56
CA ASP A 138 -4.13 1.49 -12.48
C ASP A 138 -3.62 0.09 -12.11
N THR A 139 -3.05 -0.61 -13.10
CA THR A 139 -2.44 -1.92 -12.89
C THR A 139 -0.99 -1.91 -13.38
N LEU A 140 -0.07 -2.06 -12.44
CA LEU A 140 1.38 -2.09 -12.63
C LEU A 140 1.87 -3.53 -12.40
N THR A 141 2.70 -4.08 -13.29
CA THR A 141 3.00 -5.53 -13.28
C THR A 141 4.47 -5.90 -13.42
N ASP A 142 5.40 -5.14 -12.82
CA ASP A 142 6.76 -5.12 -13.36
C ASP A 142 7.91 -4.96 -12.37
N VAL A 143 8.72 -3.91 -12.54
CA VAL A 143 9.89 -3.56 -11.74
C VAL A 143 9.88 -2.05 -11.70
N ASP A 144 9.23 -1.52 -10.68
CA ASP A 144 8.67 -0.18 -10.71
C ASP A 144 9.34 0.67 -9.60
N ASP A 145 9.39 1.99 -9.82
CA ASP A 145 9.91 3.02 -8.89
C ASP A 145 9.06 4.28 -9.15
N ASP A 146 7.76 4.10 -8.90
CA ASP A 146 6.69 4.97 -9.31
C ASP A 146 6.24 5.87 -8.16
N THR A 147 5.57 6.96 -8.50
CA THR A 147 5.00 7.90 -7.52
C THR A 147 3.55 8.15 -7.81
N LEU A 148 2.69 7.65 -6.92
CA LEU A 148 1.23 7.73 -7.00
C LEU A 148 0.75 8.78 -6.00
N THR A 149 -0.02 9.76 -6.48
CA THR A 149 -0.53 10.84 -5.62
C THR A 149 -1.98 11.20 -5.91
N GLY A 150 -2.90 10.70 -5.11
CA GLY A 150 -4.27 11.13 -5.26
C GLY A 150 -5.29 10.39 -4.41
N VAL A 151 -6.18 9.74 -5.13
CA VAL A 151 -7.21 8.86 -4.64
C VAL A 151 -7.07 7.65 -5.53
N ASP A 152 -6.34 6.67 -5.03
CA ASP A 152 -5.73 5.65 -5.85
C ASP A 152 -6.39 4.30 -5.47
N ASN A 153 -6.44 3.35 -6.40
CA ASN A 153 -6.94 1.98 -6.20
C ASN A 153 -6.16 1.05 -7.14
N ASP A 154 -4.87 0.99 -6.90
CA ASP A 154 -3.91 0.46 -7.82
C ASP A 154 -3.52 -0.97 -7.45
N THR A 155 -3.18 -1.75 -8.46
CA THR A 155 -2.67 -3.10 -8.28
C THR A 155 -1.23 -3.15 -8.76
N LEU A 156 -0.31 -3.30 -7.81
CA LEU A 156 1.14 -3.39 -8.04
C LEU A 156 1.57 -4.85 -7.90
N THR A 157 2.26 -5.38 -8.91
CA THR A 157 2.67 -6.78 -8.91
C THR A 157 4.06 -6.99 -9.50
N GLY A 158 5.09 -6.96 -8.68
CA GLY A 158 6.42 -7.14 -9.23
C GLY A 158 7.56 -7.16 -8.24
N VAL A 159 8.41 -6.16 -8.42
CA VAL A 159 9.54 -5.81 -7.57
C VAL A 159 9.50 -4.30 -7.53
N ASP A 160 8.86 -3.78 -6.51
CA ASP A 160 8.32 -2.43 -6.50
C ASP A 160 9.07 -1.62 -5.41
N ASP A 161 9.33 -0.32 -5.66
CA ASP A 161 10.02 0.65 -4.75
C ASP A 161 9.28 1.99 -4.90
N ASP A 162 8.00 1.96 -4.57
CA ASP A 162 7.01 2.95 -4.94
C ASP A 162 6.68 3.89 -3.77
N THR A 163 6.17 5.07 -4.12
CA THR A 163 5.68 6.05 -3.13
C THR A 163 4.24 6.40 -3.40
N LEU A 164 3.35 5.98 -2.51
CA LEU A 164 1.92 6.25 -2.56
C LEU A 164 1.58 7.34 -1.54
N THR A 165 0.93 8.42 -2.00
CA THR A 165 0.51 9.50 -1.09
C THR A 165 -0.91 9.96 -1.39
N GLY A 166 -1.85 9.65 -0.52
CA GLY A 166 -3.24 9.80 -0.93
C GLY A 166 -4.28 9.60 0.13
N VAL A 167 -5.44 9.23 -0.37
CA VAL A 167 -6.52 8.64 0.39
C VAL A 167 -7.02 7.50 -0.47
N ASP A 168 -6.82 6.27 -0.02
CA ASP A 168 -7.60 5.17 -0.54
C ASP A 168 -9.06 5.32 -0.05
N ASP A 169 -10.04 5.22 -0.95
CA ASP A 169 -11.44 5.51 -0.62
C ASP A 169 -12.09 4.30 0.07
N GLY A 170 -11.78 4.11 1.36
CA GLY A 170 -12.25 3.07 2.30
C GLY A 170 -13.75 2.74 2.24
N THR A 171 -14.17 2.10 1.14
CA THR A 171 -15.54 1.71 0.83
C THR A 171 -15.61 0.31 0.22
N ASP A 172 -15.14 -0.73 0.91
CA ASP A 172 -15.33 -2.16 0.58
C ASP A 172 -14.94 -2.55 -0.88
N TRP A 173 -14.24 -1.68 -1.63
CA TRP A 173 -14.03 -1.84 -3.08
C TRP A 173 -12.79 -1.11 -3.63
N TYR A 174 -12.13 -0.28 -2.83
CA TYR A 174 -10.92 0.45 -3.24
C TYR A 174 -9.91 0.20 -2.12
N ASP A 175 -9.00 -0.72 -2.40
CA ASP A 175 -7.98 -1.25 -1.49
C ASP A 175 -6.75 -1.49 -2.40
N ASP A 176 -5.65 -0.75 -2.21
CA ASP A 176 -4.42 -0.97 -2.97
C ASP A 176 -3.90 -2.40 -2.70
N THR A 177 -3.44 -3.07 -3.76
CA THR A 177 -2.96 -4.45 -3.66
C THR A 177 -1.55 -4.57 -4.19
N LEU A 178 -0.61 -4.85 -3.29
CA LEU A 178 0.81 -5.03 -3.56
C LEU A 178 1.13 -6.53 -3.46
N THR A 179 1.72 -7.09 -4.52
CA THR A 179 2.13 -8.50 -4.51
C THR A 179 3.50 -8.69 -5.14
N GLY A 180 4.53 -8.91 -4.33
CA GLY A 180 5.81 -9.24 -4.91
C GLY A 180 6.97 -9.28 -3.94
N VAL A 181 7.86 -8.32 -4.16
CA VAL A 181 9.02 -8.01 -3.33
C VAL A 181 9.07 -6.50 -3.32
N ASP A 182 8.49 -5.93 -2.29
CA ASP A 182 8.02 -4.56 -2.29
C ASP A 182 8.82 -3.78 -1.20
N ASP A 183 9.20 -2.52 -1.45
CA ASP A 183 9.97 -1.62 -0.56
C ASP A 183 9.35 -0.21 -0.65
N ASP A 184 8.11 -0.10 -0.17
CA ASP A 184 7.20 0.98 -0.50
C ASP A 184 7.01 1.96 0.67
N THR A 185 6.64 3.19 0.32
CA THR A 185 6.26 4.22 1.30
C THR A 185 4.85 4.71 1.05
N LEU A 186 3.97 4.43 2.00
CA LEU A 186 2.56 4.80 1.95
C LEU A 186 2.26 5.88 2.99
N THR A 187 1.60 6.96 2.56
CA THR A 187 1.30 8.09 3.44
C THR A 187 -0.10 8.66 3.18
N GLY A 188 -0.99 8.53 4.15
CA GLY A 188 -2.32 9.05 3.93
C GLY A 188 -3.40 8.53 4.87
N VAL A 189 -4.41 7.95 4.22
CA VAL A 189 -5.51 7.21 4.82
C VAL A 189 -5.66 6.05 3.86
N ASP A 190 -5.04 4.95 4.19
CA ASP A 190 -4.68 3.91 3.25
C ASP A 190 -5.28 2.57 3.78
N ASP A 191 -5.80 1.73 2.88
CA ASP A 191 -6.47 0.45 3.22
C ASP A 191 -5.80 -0.65 2.34
N ASP A 192 -4.66 -1.21 2.77
CA ASP A 192 -3.78 -1.93 1.83
C ASP A 192 -3.73 -3.46 2.06
N THR A 193 -3.49 -4.21 0.97
CA THR A 193 -3.18 -5.64 1.05
C THR A 193 -1.83 -5.96 0.42
N LEU A 194 -0.86 -6.30 1.27
CA LEU A 194 0.52 -6.61 0.90
C LEU A 194 0.77 -8.11 1.02
N THR A 195 1.34 -8.71 -0.03
CA THR A 195 1.54 -10.16 -0.09
C THR A 195 2.88 -10.54 -0.73
N GLY A 196 3.92 -10.69 0.07
CA GLY A 196 5.16 -11.20 -0.50
C GLY A 196 6.34 -11.27 0.44
N VAL A 197 7.27 -10.36 0.18
CA VAL A 197 8.48 -10.11 0.94
C VAL A 197 8.60 -8.60 0.93
N ASP A 198 8.10 -7.98 1.98
CA ASP A 198 7.69 -6.59 1.97
C ASP A 198 8.55 -5.83 3.03
N ASP A 199 9.01 -4.60 2.75
CA ASP A 199 9.84 -3.75 3.62
C ASP A 199 9.26 -2.32 3.59
N ASP A 200 8.09 -2.14 4.23
CA ASP A 200 7.25 -0.99 3.95
C ASP A 200 7.19 0.03 5.09
N THR A 201 6.95 1.29 4.74
CA THR A 201 6.74 2.38 5.70
C THR A 201 5.37 3.02 5.51
N LEU A 202 4.48 2.81 6.48
CA LEU A 202 3.11 3.30 6.48
C LEU A 202 2.95 4.44 7.50
N THR A 203 2.38 5.57 7.06
CA THR A 203 2.24 6.75 7.91
C THR A 203 0.89 7.46 7.73
N GLY A 204 -0.07 7.16 8.59
CA GLY A 204 -1.32 7.89 8.52
C GLY A 204 -2.42 7.40 9.43
N VAL A 205 -3.43 6.86 8.78
CA VAL A 205 -4.58 6.17 9.36
C VAL A 205 -4.79 4.99 8.44
N ASP A 206 -4.22 3.86 8.83
CA ASP A 206 -3.92 2.77 7.92
C ASP A 206 -4.69 1.50 8.39
N ASP A 207 -5.33 0.77 7.46
CA ASP A 207 -6.08 -0.50 7.72
C ASP A 207 -5.55 -1.64 6.83
N ASP A 208 -4.53 -2.36 7.30
CA ASP A 208 -3.68 -3.16 6.42
C ASP A 208 -3.71 -4.66 6.67
N THR A 209 -3.56 -5.44 5.59
CA THR A 209 -3.36 -6.89 5.67
C THR A 209 -2.05 -7.29 5.03
N LEU A 210 -1.08 -7.71 5.86
CA LEU A 210 0.26 -8.11 5.44
C LEU A 210 0.42 -9.62 5.58
N THR A 211 0.90 -10.27 4.51
CA THR A 211 1.04 -11.73 4.49
C THR A 211 2.32 -12.20 3.81
N GLY A 212 3.38 -12.41 4.57
CA GLY A 212 4.57 -12.99 3.97
C GLY A 212 5.78 -13.10 4.88
N VAL A 213 6.75 -12.28 4.55
CA VAL A 213 8.00 -12.06 5.28
C VAL A 213 8.18 -10.55 5.23
N ASP A 214 7.75 -9.89 6.30
CA ASP A 214 7.41 -8.48 6.26
C ASP A 214 8.32 -7.74 7.29
N ASP A 215 8.88 -6.58 6.92
CA ASP A 215 9.77 -5.73 7.76
C ASP A 215 9.24 -4.28 7.77
N ASP A 216 8.25 -4.00 8.64
CA ASP A 216 7.39 -2.81 8.46
C ASP A 216 7.51 -1.76 9.55
N THR A 217 7.29 -0.50 9.16
CA THR A 217 7.18 0.62 10.10
C THR A 217 5.83 1.32 9.95
N LEU A 218 4.94 1.14 10.92
CA LEU A 218 3.61 1.74 10.98
C LEU A 218 3.61 2.91 11.98
N THR A 219 3.12 4.08 11.55
CA THR A 219 3.11 5.28 12.40
C THR A 219 1.83 6.10 12.28
N GLY A 220 0.84 5.83 13.13
CA GLY A 220 -0.33 6.70 13.13
C GLY A 220 -1.48 6.26 14.02
N VAL A 221 -2.52 5.80 13.35
CA VAL A 221 -3.72 5.20 13.91
C VAL A 221 -3.96 4.00 13.03
N ASP A 222 -3.47 2.86 13.47
CA ASP A 222 -3.21 1.72 12.59
C ASP A 222 -4.09 0.56 13.10
N ASP A 223 -4.75 -0.15 12.19
CA ASP A 223 -5.54 -1.38 12.44
C ASP A 223 -5.10 -2.39 11.39
N GLY A 224 -4.95 -3.67 11.74
CA GLY A 224 -4.26 -4.53 10.81
C GLY A 224 -4.15 -5.98 11.19
N THR A 225 -3.74 -6.76 10.20
CA THR A 225 -3.46 -8.19 10.36
C THR A 225 -2.16 -8.57 9.66
N LEU A 226 -1.16 -8.91 10.46
CA LEU A 226 0.15 -9.39 10.02
C LEU A 226 0.20 -10.92 10.17
N THR A 227 0.56 -11.63 9.10
CA THR A 227 0.62 -13.10 9.12
C THR A 227 1.84 -13.66 8.39
N GLY A 228 2.90 -13.96 9.14
CA GLY A 228 4.01 -14.65 8.51
C GLY A 228 5.24 -14.82 9.38
N VAL A 229 6.27 -14.09 8.98
CA VAL A 229 7.54 -13.92 9.67
C VAL A 229 7.78 -12.44 9.61
N ASP A 230 7.41 -11.76 10.68
CA ASP A 230 7.16 -10.34 10.66
C ASP A 230 8.16 -9.68 11.65
N ASP A 231 8.80 -8.58 11.26
CA ASP A 231 9.67 -7.73 12.10
C ASP A 231 9.17 -6.31 11.91
N GLY A 232 9.07 -5.53 12.97
CA GLY A 232 8.31 -4.30 12.81
C GLY A 232 8.38 -3.30 13.94
N THR A 233 7.95 -2.09 13.62
CA THR A 233 7.81 -1.01 14.59
C THR A 233 6.49 -0.29 14.38
N LEU A 234 5.59 -0.47 15.35
CA LEU A 234 4.27 0.16 15.41
C LEU A 234 4.31 1.31 16.42
N THR A 235 3.89 2.51 15.99
CA THR A 235 3.92 3.69 16.86
C THR A 235 2.69 4.58 16.74
N GLY A 236 1.70 4.36 17.59
CA GLY A 236 0.60 5.32 17.63
C GLY A 236 -0.55 4.94 18.53
N VAL A 237 -1.63 4.57 17.87
CA VAL A 237 -2.86 4.05 18.44
C VAL A 237 -3.22 2.87 17.58
N ASP A 238 -2.86 1.70 18.06
CA ASP A 238 -2.68 0.51 17.23
C ASP A 238 -3.70 -0.57 17.73
N ASP A 239 -4.34 -1.30 16.81
CA ASP A 239 -5.33 -2.38 17.09
C ASP A 239 -5.08 -3.57 16.15
N ASP A 240 -3.96 -4.26 16.35
CA ASP A 240 -3.41 -5.20 15.38
C ASP A 240 -3.54 -6.67 15.79
N THR A 241 -3.57 -7.55 14.79
CA THR A 241 -3.49 -9.01 14.98
C THR A 241 -2.26 -9.57 14.29
N LEU A 242 -1.28 -9.98 15.10
CA LEU A 242 -0.01 -10.56 14.65
C LEU A 242 -0.05 -12.09 14.83
N THR A 243 0.25 -12.84 13.77
CA THR A 243 0.23 -14.30 13.81
C THR A 243 1.40 -14.94 13.05
N GLY A 244 2.47 -15.29 13.76
CA GLY A 244 3.52 -16.03 13.08
C GLY A 244 4.76 -16.31 13.90
N VAL A 245 5.83 -15.66 13.47
CA VAL A 245 7.14 -15.62 14.11
C VAL A 245 7.51 -14.15 14.04
N ASP A 246 7.29 -13.46 15.14
CA ASP A 246 7.13 -12.01 15.15
C ASP A 246 8.27 -11.42 16.05
N ASP A 247 8.88 -10.29 15.65
CA ASP A 247 9.93 -9.56 16.41
C ASP A 247 9.57 -8.06 16.38
N ASP A 248 8.57 -7.67 17.16
CA ASP A 248 7.93 -6.36 16.99
C ASP A 248 8.18 -5.38 18.14
N THR A 249 8.23 -4.10 17.81
CA THR A 249 8.27 -3.00 18.79
C THR A 249 7.02 -2.14 18.69
N LEU A 250 6.14 -2.28 19.68
CA LEU A 250 4.88 -1.55 19.80
C LEU A 250 5.01 -0.42 20.82
N THR A 251 4.69 0.82 20.41
CA THR A 251 4.80 1.99 21.28
C THR A 251 3.61 2.93 21.16
N GLY A 252 2.64 2.83 22.06
CA GLY A 252 1.57 3.82 22.04
C GLY A 252 0.43 3.58 22.99
N VAL A 253 -0.73 3.42 22.38
CA VAL A 253 -1.99 3.00 23.01
C VAL A 253 -2.47 1.84 22.16
N ASP A 254 -2.21 0.65 22.66
CA ASP A 254 -2.12 -0.56 21.84
C ASP A 254 -3.22 -1.53 22.34
N ASN A 255 -3.86 -2.27 21.42
CA ASN A 255 -4.94 -3.22 21.73
C ASN A 255 -4.77 -4.49 20.88
N ASP A 256 -3.64 -5.15 21.04
CA ASP A 256 -3.15 -6.07 20.03
C ASP A 256 -3.34 -7.53 20.43
N THR A 257 -3.41 -8.40 19.43
CA THR A 257 -3.45 -9.85 19.61
C THR A 257 -2.27 -10.50 18.91
N LEU A 258 -1.32 -10.97 19.71
CA LEU A 258 -0.09 -11.61 19.25
C LEU A 258 -0.18 -13.13 19.50
N THR A 259 0.05 -13.92 18.44
CA THR A 259 -0.03 -15.38 18.53
C THR A 259 1.04 -16.12 17.73
N GLY A 260 2.13 -16.51 18.36
CA GLY A 260 3.11 -17.31 17.66
C GLY A 260 4.33 -17.73 18.47
N VAL A 261 5.48 -17.33 17.96
CA VAL A 261 6.79 -17.38 18.60
C VAL A 261 7.32 -15.98 18.48
N ASP A 262 7.22 -15.23 19.56
CA ASP A 262 7.23 -13.78 19.48
C ASP A 262 8.38 -13.20 20.35
N ASP A 263 9.13 -12.19 19.87
CA ASP A 263 10.21 -11.49 20.59
C ASP A 263 9.90 -9.98 20.66
N ASP A 264 8.87 -9.62 21.42
CA ASP A 264 8.29 -8.29 21.29
C ASP A 264 8.65 -7.32 22.42
N THR A 265 8.68 -6.03 22.09
CA THR A 265 8.78 -4.93 23.04
C THR A 265 7.55 -4.04 22.98
N LEU A 266 6.69 -4.14 23.99
CA LEU A 266 5.47 -3.34 24.14
C LEU A 266 5.67 -2.23 25.18
N THR A 267 5.40 -0.99 24.80
CA THR A 267 5.64 0.19 25.65
C THR A 267 4.52 1.23 25.62
N GLY A 268 3.51 1.12 26.49
CA GLY A 268 2.48 2.15 26.47
C GLY A 268 1.37 2.03 27.50
N VAL A 269 0.17 2.21 26.96
CA VAL A 269 -1.09 1.86 27.61
C VAL A 269 -1.69 0.75 26.76
N ASP A 270 -1.71 -0.45 27.32
CA ASP A 270 -1.76 -1.68 26.55
C ASP A 270 -2.99 -2.51 27.04
N ASP A 271 -3.79 -3.09 26.13
CA ASP A 271 -4.92 -4.02 26.42
C ASP A 271 -4.77 -5.28 25.56
N ASP A 272 -3.62 -5.96 25.73
CA ASP A 272 -3.15 -6.91 24.73
C ASP A 272 -3.41 -8.37 25.12
N THR A 273 -3.48 -9.24 24.11
CA THR A 273 -3.54 -10.69 24.28
C THR A 273 -2.35 -11.36 23.61
N LEU A 274 -1.41 -11.89 24.42
CA LEU A 274 -0.23 -12.62 23.96
C LEU A 274 -0.40 -14.12 24.21
N THR A 275 -0.16 -14.95 23.19
CA THR A 275 -0.23 -16.42 23.30
C THR A 275 0.80 -17.13 22.43
N GLY A 276 1.91 -17.55 23.02
CA GLY A 276 2.98 -18.17 22.22
C GLY A 276 4.11 -18.79 23.03
N VAL A 277 5.28 -18.88 22.42
CA VAL A 277 6.56 -19.09 23.11
C VAL A 277 7.29 -17.76 22.97
N ASP A 278 7.28 -16.97 24.04
CA ASP A 278 7.53 -15.53 23.93
C ASP A 278 8.73 -15.12 24.79
N ASP A 279 9.69 -14.38 24.23
CA ASP A 279 10.81 -13.72 24.93
C ASP A 279 10.64 -12.21 24.73
N GLY A 280 9.95 -11.52 25.64
CA GLY A 280 9.50 -10.15 25.42
C GLY A 280 9.72 -9.20 26.58
N THR A 281 9.50 -7.91 26.31
CA THR A 281 9.54 -6.83 27.30
C THR A 281 8.27 -5.97 27.24
N LEU A 282 7.42 -6.09 28.26
CA LEU A 282 6.21 -5.28 28.42
C LEU A 282 6.42 -4.20 29.48
N THR A 283 6.21 -2.93 29.12
CA THR A 283 6.39 -1.78 30.04
C THR A 283 5.30 -0.71 29.91
N GLY A 284 4.40 -0.63 30.88
CA GLY A 284 3.26 0.27 30.70
C GLY A 284 2.26 0.30 31.84
N VAL A 285 1.09 0.86 31.56
CA VAL A 285 -0.15 0.52 32.27
C VAL A 285 -0.86 -0.47 31.37
N ASP A 286 -0.89 -1.73 31.79
CA ASP A 286 -1.31 -2.88 31.01
C ASP A 286 -2.54 -3.51 31.68
N ASP A 287 -3.57 -3.87 30.90
CA ASP A 287 -4.73 -4.72 31.26
C ASP A 287 -4.81 -5.89 30.27
N GLY A 288 -3.84 -6.81 30.35
CA GLY A 288 -3.62 -7.83 29.33
C GLY A 288 -3.92 -9.28 29.74
N THR A 289 -3.92 -10.17 28.75
CA THR A 289 -3.93 -11.63 28.95
C THR A 289 -2.72 -12.29 28.30
N LEU A 290 -1.82 -12.83 29.12
CA LEU A 290 -0.64 -13.57 28.64
C LEU A 290 -0.79 -15.07 28.93
N THR A 291 -0.56 -15.91 27.92
CA THR A 291 -0.67 -17.37 28.03
C THR A 291 0.52 -18.11 27.41
N ASP A 292 1.08 -19.06 28.17
CA ASP A 292 2.18 -19.96 27.78
C ASP A 292 3.56 -19.28 27.53
N VAL A 293 3.80 -18.10 28.13
CA VAL A 293 5.04 -17.28 28.01
C VAL A 293 6.27 -17.82 28.79
N ASP A 294 7.49 -17.53 28.32
CA ASP A 294 8.77 -18.09 28.84
C ASP A 294 9.98 -17.15 28.61
N ASP A 295 10.64 -16.65 29.66
CA ASP A 295 11.78 -15.70 29.65
C ASP A 295 11.41 -14.18 29.56
N ASP A 296 10.18 -13.77 29.90
CA ASP A 296 9.68 -12.40 29.76
C ASP A 296 10.11 -11.39 30.86
N THR A 297 10.04 -10.10 30.52
CA THR A 297 10.14 -8.99 31.50
C THR A 297 8.90 -8.09 31.49
N LEU A 298 8.08 -8.16 32.56
CA LEU A 298 6.90 -7.30 32.75
C LEU A 298 7.14 -6.20 33.80
N THR A 299 6.85 -4.94 33.46
CA THR A 299 6.98 -3.80 34.39
C THR A 299 5.79 -2.83 34.32
N GLY A 300 5.05 -2.71 35.42
CA GLY A 300 3.99 -1.68 35.56
C GLY A 300 2.54 -2.15 35.35
N ALA A 301 2.35 -3.43 35.04
CA ALA A 301 1.13 -4.24 35.05
C ALA A 301 0.05 -3.88 36.11
N ASP A 302 -1.21 -3.67 35.69
CA ASP A 302 -2.37 -3.41 36.58
C ASP A 302 -3.65 -4.08 36.04
N ASP A 303 -4.18 -5.10 36.73
CA ASP A 303 -5.36 -5.94 36.33
C ASP A 303 -5.09 -7.16 35.38
N ASP A 304 -3.84 -7.53 35.08
CA ASP A 304 -3.51 -8.62 34.13
C ASP A 304 -3.90 -10.06 34.52
N THR A 305 -4.08 -10.92 33.52
CA THR A 305 -4.19 -12.38 33.67
C THR A 305 -3.02 -13.13 33.02
N LEU A 306 -2.16 -13.73 33.85
CA LEU A 306 -0.99 -14.52 33.43
C LEU A 306 -1.24 -16.03 33.64
N THR A 307 -1.05 -16.85 32.61
CA THR A 307 -1.21 -18.31 32.67
C THR A 307 -0.07 -19.06 31.98
N GLY A 308 0.69 -19.86 32.73
CA GLY A 308 1.72 -20.73 32.14
C GLY A 308 3.12 -20.13 32.04
N VAL A 309 3.37 -19.02 32.75
CA VAL A 309 4.65 -18.31 32.93
C VAL A 309 5.79 -19.20 33.50
N ASP A 310 6.97 -19.16 32.89
CA ASP A 310 8.21 -19.84 33.30
C ASP A 310 9.43 -18.90 33.09
N ASP A 311 10.41 -18.91 34.00
CA ASP A 311 11.66 -18.12 33.92
C ASP A 311 11.49 -16.56 33.83
N ASP A 312 10.33 -15.99 34.18
CA ASP A 312 10.02 -14.56 33.96
C ASP A 312 10.50 -13.59 35.06
N THR A 313 10.58 -12.30 34.73
CA THR A 313 10.81 -11.18 35.67
C THR A 313 9.63 -10.21 35.72
N LEU A 314 8.84 -10.27 36.81
CA LEU A 314 7.68 -9.38 37.00
C LEU A 314 7.96 -8.30 38.05
N THR A 315 7.77 -7.03 37.67
CA THR A 315 8.00 -5.88 38.55
C THR A 315 6.82 -4.90 38.61
N GLY A 316 6.27 -4.68 39.81
CA GLY A 316 5.24 -3.65 40.03
C GLY A 316 3.81 -4.03 39.61
N VAL A 317 3.50 -5.33 39.54
CA VAL A 317 2.16 -5.87 39.27
C VAL A 317 1.17 -5.51 40.41
N ASP A 318 0.00 -4.95 40.07
CA ASP A 318 -1.13 -4.76 41.01
C ASP A 318 -2.40 -5.44 40.44
N ASP A 319 -3.27 -5.91 41.32
CA ASP A 319 -4.61 -6.42 41.01
C ASP A 319 -4.77 -7.61 40.01
N GLY A 320 -3.71 -8.32 39.65
CA GLY A 320 -3.72 -9.40 38.65
C GLY A 320 -4.00 -10.84 39.13
N ILE A 321 -4.10 -11.77 38.17
CA ILE A 321 -4.27 -13.22 38.35
C ILE A 321 -3.07 -13.96 37.74
N LEU A 322 -2.31 -14.68 38.57
CA LEU A 322 -1.18 -15.49 38.13
C LEU A 322 -1.43 -16.98 38.33
N THR A 323 -1.34 -17.76 37.25
CA THR A 323 -1.48 -19.21 37.27
C THR A 323 -0.34 -19.90 36.52
N GLY A 324 0.17 -21.03 37.02
CA GLY A 324 1.18 -21.81 36.28
C GLY A 324 2.66 -21.52 36.59
N VAL A 325 2.99 -20.36 37.15
CA VAL A 325 4.34 -19.90 37.60
C VAL A 325 5.35 -20.98 38.04
N ASP A 326 6.47 -21.10 37.32
CA ASP A 326 7.72 -21.81 37.68
C ASP A 326 8.96 -20.90 37.43
N ASP A 327 10.02 -21.04 38.23
CA ASP A 327 11.30 -20.26 38.21
C ASP A 327 11.26 -18.69 38.14
N ASP A 328 10.09 -18.04 38.24
CA ASP A 328 9.97 -16.57 38.15
C ASP A 328 10.59 -15.72 39.30
N THR A 329 10.99 -14.50 38.95
CA THR A 329 11.37 -13.41 39.85
C THR A 329 10.26 -12.37 40.01
N LEU A 330 9.67 -12.29 41.21
CA LEU A 330 8.58 -11.35 41.53
C LEU A 330 9.02 -10.20 42.46
N THR A 331 8.78 -8.95 42.06
CA THR A 331 9.00 -7.76 42.92
C THR A 331 7.86 -6.76 42.82
N GLY A 332 7.41 -6.19 43.95
CA GLY A 332 6.39 -5.12 43.94
C GLY A 332 4.94 -5.54 43.73
N VAL A 333 4.66 -6.84 43.75
CA VAL A 333 3.35 -7.52 43.64
C VAL A 333 2.40 -7.14 44.80
N ASP A 334 1.28 -6.47 44.51
CA ASP A 334 0.25 -6.04 45.45
C ASP A 334 -1.17 -6.50 44.98
N ASN A 335 -2.04 -6.93 45.91
CA ASN A 335 -3.42 -7.39 45.66
C ASN A 335 -3.65 -8.62 44.71
N ASP A 336 -2.60 -9.28 44.24
CA ASP A 336 -2.73 -10.37 43.26
C ASP A 336 -3.22 -11.74 43.80
N THR A 337 -3.72 -12.57 42.89
CA THR A 337 -4.07 -13.99 43.13
C THR A 337 -3.07 -14.94 42.47
N LEU A 338 -2.26 -15.64 43.27
CA LEU A 338 -1.30 -16.65 42.77
C LEU A 338 -1.80 -18.10 42.93
N THR A 339 -1.70 -18.92 41.87
CA THR A 339 -2.00 -20.37 41.90
C THR A 339 -1.00 -21.22 41.08
N GLY A 340 -0.14 -22.03 41.73
CA GLY A 340 0.88 -22.86 41.03
C GLY A 340 1.77 -23.71 41.96
N ASP A 341 2.75 -24.46 41.42
CA ASP A 341 3.74 -25.25 42.17
C ASP A 341 5.01 -24.40 42.39
N LEU A 342 5.01 -23.60 43.46
CA LEU A 342 5.94 -22.49 43.65
C LEU A 342 7.37 -22.93 44.04
N THR A 343 8.37 -22.53 43.25
CA THR A 343 9.83 -22.65 43.47
C THR A 343 10.53 -21.28 43.68
N GLN A 344 9.81 -20.24 44.10
CA GLN A 344 10.22 -18.81 44.05
C GLN A 344 11.34 -18.28 45.00
N ASP A 345 12.09 -17.25 44.55
CA ASP A 345 12.90 -16.33 45.41
C ASP A 345 12.11 -15.05 45.77
N LEU A 346 11.28 -15.16 46.82
CA LEU A 346 10.34 -14.13 47.28
C LEU A 346 11.01 -12.91 47.93
N THR A 347 11.38 -11.90 47.15
CA THR A 347 11.91 -10.64 47.68
C THR A 347 10.85 -9.54 47.84
N LYS A 348 10.20 -9.53 49.02
CA LYS A 348 9.27 -8.50 49.58
C LYS A 348 7.88 -8.41 48.93
N ILE A 349 7.02 -9.38 49.24
CA ILE A 349 5.57 -9.20 49.25
C ILE A 349 5.18 -8.27 50.43
N MET A 350 4.48 -7.15 50.20
CA MET A 350 3.78 -6.42 51.26
C MET A 350 2.38 -7.02 51.48
N PRO A 351 1.82 -6.99 52.71
CA PRO A 351 0.96 -8.10 53.12
C PRO A 351 -0.53 -7.84 52.85
N ARG A 352 -1.14 -8.50 51.85
CA ARG A 352 -2.50 -9.10 51.98
C ARG A 352 -3.08 -10.00 50.88
N SER A 353 -2.31 -10.72 50.07
CA SER A 353 -2.92 -11.72 49.17
C SER A 353 -3.39 -13.00 49.91
N TYR A 354 -4.58 -13.48 49.55
CA TYR A 354 -5.20 -14.70 50.12
C TYR A 354 -4.53 -15.95 49.54
N ILE A 355 -3.38 -16.36 50.08
CA ILE A 355 -2.79 -17.68 49.75
C ILE A 355 -3.78 -18.77 50.14
N ASN A 356 -4.35 -19.50 49.17
CA ASN A 356 -5.24 -20.63 49.43
C ASN A 356 -4.43 -21.93 49.62
N PRO A 357 -4.27 -22.46 50.84
CA PRO A 357 -3.37 -23.57 51.10
C PRO A 357 -4.10 -24.90 50.84
N ALA A 358 -4.17 -25.31 49.58
CA ALA A 358 -4.72 -26.60 49.20
C ALA A 358 -3.66 -27.59 48.68
N ARG A 359 -2.43 -27.60 49.26
CA ARG A 359 -1.57 -28.81 49.28
C ARG A 359 -0.51 -28.74 50.38
N SER A 360 -0.31 -29.89 51.00
CA SER A 360 0.46 -30.11 52.24
C SER A 360 1.96 -29.94 52.00
N TRP A 361 2.55 -28.89 52.59
CA TRP A 361 4.00 -28.75 52.73
C TRP A 361 4.52 -29.82 53.69
N LYS A 362 5.00 -30.92 53.12
CA LYS A 362 5.87 -31.86 53.82
C LYS A 362 7.10 -32.09 52.96
N ASP A 363 8.21 -31.64 53.53
CA ASP A 363 9.58 -32.04 53.24
C ASP A 363 10.18 -31.43 51.98
N ILE A 364 10.90 -30.30 52.11
CA ILE A 364 12.22 -30.11 51.51
C ILE A 364 13.08 -29.27 52.47
N ALA A 365 14.34 -29.68 52.58
CA ALA A 365 15.42 -29.17 53.41
C ALA A 365 16.59 -28.78 52.52
#